data_AF-A0A0H5QH09-F1
#
_entry.id   AF-A0A0H5QH09-F1
#
_cell.length_a   1.000
_cell.length_b   1.000
_cell.length_c   1.000
_cell.angle_alpha   90.00
_cell.angle_beta   90.00
_cell.angle_gamma   90.00
#
_symmetry.space_group_name_H-M   'P 1'
#
loop_
_entity.id
_entity.type
_entity.pdbx_description
1 polymer ?
#
loop_
_entity_poly.entity_id
_entity_poly.type
_entity_poly.pdbx_seq_one_letter_code
_entity_poly.pdbx_strand_id
1 'polypeptide(L)'
;MHVAEIFKIASIPKCNIFHSLTRSQFKTVRGIMIDMILSTDLARHFEILSAFKIKLASMPADLDRTVNWFEKDITMMLRILIKVSDLAHFTKVCIQAPYISLILIGISEVDYAAFEMESACDRRV
;
A
#
# COMPACT_ATOMS: atom_id res chain seq x y z
N MET A 1 -9.91 11.45 -4.03
CA MET A 1 -9.93 11.47 -5.52
C MET A 1 -9.96 10.06 -6.12
N HIS A 2 -8.95 9.20 -5.87
CA HIS A 2 -8.82 7.88 -6.49
C HIS A 2 -10.04 6.94 -6.33
N VAL A 3 -10.63 6.90 -5.12
CA VAL A 3 -11.83 6.10 -4.85
C VAL A 3 -13.00 6.46 -5.77
N ALA A 4 -13.26 7.75 -5.95
CA ALA A 4 -14.41 8.23 -6.72
C ALA A 4 -14.28 7.83 -8.19
N GLU A 5 -13.07 7.93 -8.76
CA GLU A 5 -12.82 7.61 -10.16
C GLU A 5 -12.96 6.11 -10.44
N ILE A 6 -12.45 5.24 -9.56
CA ILE A 6 -12.58 3.78 -9.69
C ILE A 6 -14.05 3.38 -9.76
N PHE A 7 -14.89 3.91 -8.87
CA PHE A 7 -16.31 3.56 -8.85
C PHE A 7 -17.12 4.22 -9.97
N LYS A 8 -16.66 5.37 -10.48
CA LYS A 8 -17.20 5.96 -11.71
C LYS A 8 -16.93 5.05 -12.91
N ILE A 9 -15.70 4.56 -13.08
CA ILE A 9 -15.34 3.61 -14.15
C ILE A 9 -16.12 2.30 -13.98
N ALA A 10 -16.20 1.75 -12.76
CA ALA A 10 -16.93 0.51 -12.49
C ALA A 10 -18.45 0.62 -12.73
N SER A 11 -19.01 1.82 -12.81
CA SER A 11 -20.41 2.05 -13.17
C SER A 11 -20.70 1.84 -14.66
N ILE A 12 -19.67 1.87 -15.51
CA ILE A 12 -19.79 1.61 -16.94
C ILE A 12 -20.02 0.10 -17.12
N PRO A 13 -21.11 -0.34 -17.76
CA PRO A 13 -21.45 -1.77 -17.85
C PRO A 13 -20.33 -2.64 -18.44
N LYS A 14 -19.59 -2.12 -19.42
CA LYS A 14 -18.45 -2.82 -20.05
C LYS A 14 -17.21 -2.95 -19.14
N CYS A 15 -17.11 -2.11 -18.11
CA CYS A 15 -15.97 -2.05 -17.19
C CYS A 15 -16.31 -2.58 -15.79
N ASN A 16 -17.54 -3.07 -15.59
CA ASN A 16 -18.01 -3.53 -14.29
C ASN A 16 -17.45 -4.92 -13.95
N ILE A 17 -16.28 -4.95 -13.31
CA ILE A 17 -15.66 -6.18 -12.79
C ILE A 17 -16.46 -6.82 -11.64
N PHE A 18 -17.46 -6.13 -11.08
CA PHE A 18 -18.27 -6.59 -9.95
C PHE A 18 -19.64 -7.15 -10.36
N HIS A 19 -19.90 -7.33 -11.66
CA HIS A 19 -21.21 -7.75 -12.17
C HIS A 19 -21.71 -9.09 -11.60
N SER A 20 -20.81 -10.01 -11.25
CA SER A 20 -21.15 -11.33 -10.69
C SER A 20 -21.37 -11.32 -9.17
N LEU A 21 -21.14 -10.19 -8.49
CA LEU A 21 -21.28 -10.11 -7.04
C LEU A 21 -22.72 -9.82 -6.64
N THR A 22 -23.17 -10.45 -5.56
CA THR A 22 -24.43 -10.06 -4.91
C THR A 22 -24.32 -8.67 -4.28
N ARG A 23 -25.47 -8.01 -4.05
CA ARG A 23 -25.49 -6.66 -3.47
C ARG A 23 -24.80 -6.57 -2.09
N SER A 24 -24.90 -7.62 -1.28
CA SER A 24 -24.22 -7.70 0.02
C SER A 24 -22.71 -7.81 -0.15
N GLN A 25 -22.24 -8.71 -1.00
CA GLN A 25 -20.81 -8.88 -1.29
C GLN A 25 -20.20 -7.61 -1.89
N PHE A 26 -20.89 -6.95 -2.83
CA PHE A 26 -20.45 -5.69 -3.40
C PHE A 26 -20.27 -4.61 -2.33
N LYS A 27 -21.20 -4.52 -1.36
CA LYS A 27 -21.10 -3.57 -0.25
C LYS A 27 -19.86 -3.84 0.61
N THR A 28 -19.59 -5.11 0.93
CA THR A 28 -18.40 -5.51 1.70
C THR A 28 -17.11 -5.21 0.94
N VAL A 29 -16.99 -5.64 -0.31
CA VAL A 29 -15.81 -5.40 -1.16
C VAL A 29 -15.56 -3.90 -1.34
N ARG A 30 -16.62 -3.11 -1.59
CA ARG A 30 -16.52 -1.66 -1.68
C ARG A 30 -15.96 -1.04 -0.40
N GLY A 31 -16.44 -1.47 0.77
CA GLY A 31 -15.92 -0.98 2.06
C GLY A 31 -14.43 -1.26 2.21
N ILE A 32 -14.01 -2.51 1.97
CA ILE A 32 -12.61 -2.94 2.08
C ILE A 32 -11.72 -2.19 1.08
N MET A 33 -12.15 -2.02 -0.17
CA MET A 33 -11.40 -1.27 -1.18
C MET A 33 -11.20 0.20 -0.78
N ILE A 34 -12.26 0.86 -0.30
CA ILE A 34 -12.17 2.24 0.17
C ILE A 34 -11.19 2.35 1.33
N ASP A 35 -11.29 1.46 2.32
CA ASP A 35 -10.38 1.43 3.47
C ASP A 35 -8.92 1.21 3.05
N MET A 36 -8.66 0.30 2.10
CA MET A 36 -7.30 0.07 1.59
C MET A 36 -6.74 1.29 0.86
N ILE A 37 -7.53 1.93 -0.01
CA ILE A 37 -7.08 3.12 -0.77
C ILE A 37 -6.86 4.30 0.17
N LEU A 38 -7.74 4.55 1.13
CA LEU A 38 -7.53 5.62 2.11
C LEU A 38 -6.33 5.35 3.02
N SER A 39 -5.96 4.09 3.17
CA SER A 39 -4.79 3.70 3.96
C SER A 39 -3.47 3.88 3.24
N THR A 40 -3.43 4.18 1.94
CA THR A 40 -2.16 4.55 1.27
C THR A 40 -1.75 5.99 1.59
N ASP A 41 -2.65 6.80 2.16
CA ASP A 41 -2.31 8.15 2.62
C ASP A 41 -1.21 8.08 3.71
N LEU A 42 -0.11 8.78 3.42
CA LEU A 42 1.04 8.88 4.31
C LEU A 42 0.75 9.78 5.53
N ALA A 43 -0.25 10.67 5.47
CA ALA A 43 -0.67 11.48 6.62
C ALA A 43 -1.10 10.61 7.81
N ARG A 44 -1.66 9.42 7.55
CA ARG A 44 -2.12 8.45 8.57
C ARG A 44 -1.15 7.30 8.81
N HIS A 45 0.07 7.40 8.27
CA HIS A 45 1.05 6.31 8.33
C HIS A 45 1.35 5.87 9.77
N PHE A 46 1.69 6.81 10.65
CA PHE A 46 2.06 6.51 12.03
C PHE A 46 0.88 6.02 12.88
N GLU A 47 -0.33 6.55 12.65
CA GLU A 47 -1.55 6.11 13.32
C GLU A 47 -1.80 4.61 13.07
N ILE A 48 -1.76 4.21 11.80
CA ILE A 48 -2.01 2.82 11.37
C ILE A 48 -0.91 1.89 11.89
N LEU A 49 0.37 2.32 11.85
CA LEU A 49 1.48 1.55 12.40
C LEU A 49 1.40 1.37 13.91
N SER A 50 0.98 2.40 14.64
CA SER A 50 0.81 2.33 16.10
C SER A 50 -0.26 1.31 16.47
N ALA A 51 -1.42 1.37 15.81
CA ALA A 51 -2.49 0.39 16.00
C ALA A 51 -2.02 -1.05 15.68
N PHE A 52 -1.21 -1.22 14.62
CA PHE A 52 -0.61 -2.50 14.28
C PHE A 52 0.33 -3.04 15.35
N LYS A 53 1.23 -2.20 15.88
CA LYS A 53 2.15 -2.58 16.96
C LYS A 53 1.42 -3.00 18.23
N ILE A 54 0.38 -2.26 18.62
CA ILE A 54 -0.44 -2.58 19.80
C ILE A 54 -1.10 -3.95 19.63
N LYS A 55 -1.69 -4.21 18.46
CA LYS A 55 -2.31 -5.51 18.18
C LYS A 55 -1.29 -6.64 18.20
N LEU A 56 -0.12 -6.44 17.59
CA LEU A 56 0.95 -7.44 17.58
C LEU A 56 1.43 -7.77 19.00
N ALA A 57 1.59 -6.77 19.86
CA ALA A 57 1.95 -6.95 21.26
C ALA A 57 0.86 -7.64 22.09
N SER A 58 -0.42 -7.49 21.70
CA SER A 58 -1.54 -8.19 22.33
C SER A 58 -1.71 -9.64 21.88
N MET A 59 -0.96 -10.10 20.87
CA MET A 59 -1.05 -11.49 20.42
C MET A 59 -0.33 -12.41 21.41
N PRO A 60 -0.95 -13.52 21.85
CA PRO A 60 -0.29 -14.50 22.70
C PRO A 60 0.90 -15.11 21.97
N ALA A 61 1.99 -15.36 22.71
CA ALA A 61 3.23 -15.92 22.17
C ALA A 61 3.08 -17.37 21.69
N ASP A 62 2.08 -18.09 22.21
CA ASP A 62 1.72 -19.43 21.76
C ASP A 62 0.91 -19.34 20.46
N LEU A 63 1.63 -19.35 19.35
CA LEU A 63 1.11 -19.38 17.98
C LEU A 63 0.46 -20.75 17.65
N ASP A 64 -0.25 -21.37 18.59
CA ASP A 64 -0.92 -22.64 18.34
C ASP A 64 -2.31 -22.38 17.72
N ARG A 65 -2.26 -22.09 16.41
CA ARG A 65 -3.25 -22.38 15.35
C ARG A 65 -4.72 -21.99 15.51
N THR A 66 -5.10 -21.27 16.57
CA THR A 66 -6.52 -20.93 16.81
C THR A 66 -6.72 -19.44 17.11
N VAL A 67 -5.96 -18.58 16.43
CA VAL A 67 -6.30 -17.15 16.42
C VAL A 67 -7.57 -17.00 15.58
N ASN A 68 -8.70 -16.74 16.23
CA ASN A 68 -9.92 -16.33 15.55
C ASN A 68 -9.66 -14.96 14.90
N TRP A 69 -9.27 -14.98 13.62
CA TRP A 69 -9.05 -13.78 12.83
C TRP A 69 -10.39 -13.09 12.60
N PHE A 70 -10.61 -11.99 13.32
CA PHE A 70 -11.78 -11.15 13.09
C PHE A 70 -11.60 -10.37 11.79
N GLU A 71 -12.71 -10.00 11.15
CA GLU A 71 -12.69 -9.18 9.91
C GLU A 71 -11.86 -7.90 10.07
N LYS A 72 -11.85 -7.31 11.27
CA LYS A 72 -11.04 -6.12 11.62
C LYS A 72 -9.54 -6.41 11.56
N ASP A 73 -9.12 -7.60 11.96
CA ASP A 73 -7.70 -7.99 11.97
C ASP A 73 -7.22 -8.22 10.54
N ILE A 74 -8.02 -8.91 9.72
CA ILE A 74 -7.76 -9.09 8.29
C ILE A 74 -7.68 -7.73 7.59
N THR A 75 -8.63 -6.84 7.85
CA THR A 75 -8.63 -5.48 7.28
C THR A 75 -7.39 -4.70 7.70
N MET A 76 -6.95 -4.81 8.95
CA MET A 76 -5.72 -4.15 9.40
C MET A 76 -4.47 -4.71 8.72
N MET A 77 -4.38 -6.03 8.54
CA MET A 77 -3.28 -6.66 7.80
C MET A 77 -3.25 -6.19 6.34
N LEU A 78 -4.41 -6.12 5.67
CA LEU A 78 -4.51 -5.60 4.31
C LEU A 78 -4.04 -4.14 4.20
N ARG A 79 -4.38 -3.30 5.19
CA ARG A 79 -3.88 -1.92 5.25
C ARG A 79 -2.36 -1.84 5.38
N ILE A 80 -1.75 -2.71 6.20
CA ILE A 80 -0.29 -2.74 6.33
C ILE A 80 0.35 -3.26 5.04
N LEU A 81 -0.22 -4.32 4.44
CA LEU A 81 0.29 -4.92 3.21
C LEU A 81 0.33 -3.91 2.05
N ILE A 82 -0.74 -3.13 1.87
CA ILE A 82 -0.78 -2.12 0.80
C ILE A 82 0.22 -0.99 1.06
N LYS A 83 0.38 -0.55 2.32
CA LYS A 83 1.39 0.46 2.68
C LYS A 83 2.82 -0.03 2.46
N VAL A 84 3.11 -1.28 2.84
CA VAL A 84 4.42 -1.88 2.58
C VAL A 84 4.67 -2.02 1.09
N SER A 85 3.64 -2.38 0.30
CA SER A 85 3.76 -2.49 -1.15
C SER A 85 4.07 -1.14 -1.82
N ASP A 86 3.45 -0.06 -1.35
CA ASP A 86 3.68 1.31 -1.83
C ASP A 86 5.12 1.78 -1.51
N LEU A 87 5.64 1.41 -0.34
CA LEU A 87 7.00 1.72 0.09
C LEU A 87 8.06 0.69 -0.36
N ALA A 88 7.66 -0.44 -0.95
CA ALA A 88 8.57 -1.52 -1.36
C ALA A 88 9.48 -1.14 -2.52
N HIS A 89 9.28 0.04 -3.10
CA HIS A 89 10.25 0.62 -4.01
C HIS A 89 11.57 0.87 -3.28
N PHE A 90 11.55 1.42 -2.05
CA PHE A 90 12.73 1.85 -1.29
C PHE A 90 13.69 0.72 -0.89
N THR A 91 13.25 -0.54 -0.97
CA THR A 91 14.03 -1.71 -0.55
C THR A 91 14.82 -2.34 -1.70
N LYS A 92 14.66 -1.85 -2.95
CA LYS A 92 15.30 -2.43 -4.14
C LYS A 92 16.58 -1.68 -4.51
N VAL A 93 17.65 -1.92 -3.76
CA VAL A 93 18.95 -1.21 -3.83
C VAL A 93 19.49 -1.00 -5.27
N CYS A 94 19.42 -1.98 -6.17
CA CYS A 94 19.96 -1.84 -7.53
C CYS A 94 19.04 -1.19 -8.57
N ILE A 95 17.73 -1.12 -8.31
CA ILE A 95 16.75 -0.51 -9.24
C ILE A 95 16.45 0.94 -8.79
N GLN A 96 16.86 1.32 -7.58
CA GLN A 96 16.41 2.53 -6.89
C GLN A 96 16.91 3.85 -7.49
N ALA A 97 18.15 3.89 -7.98
CA ALA A 97 18.82 5.11 -8.42
C ALA A 97 18.00 5.93 -9.44
N PRO A 98 17.42 5.34 -10.51
CA PRO A 98 16.62 6.09 -11.48
C PRO A 98 15.23 6.53 -11.00
N TYR A 99 14.65 5.89 -9.97
CA TYR A 99 13.30 6.23 -9.51
C TYR A 99 13.31 7.26 -8.38
N ILE A 100 14.32 7.22 -7.49
CA ILE A 100 14.52 8.28 -6.51
C ILE A 100 14.79 9.60 -7.23
N SER A 101 15.60 9.59 -8.29
CA SER A 101 15.85 10.79 -9.08
C SER A 101 14.56 11.32 -9.71
N LEU A 102 13.71 10.47 -10.30
CA LEU A 102 12.39 10.88 -10.82
C LEU A 102 11.46 11.46 -9.75
N ILE A 103 11.43 10.87 -8.55
CA ILE A 103 10.62 11.39 -7.44
C ILE A 103 11.14 12.75 -6.99
N LEU A 104 12.46 12.90 -6.82
CA LEU A 104 13.08 14.17 -6.44
C LEU A 104 12.85 15.26 -7.51
N ILE A 105 13.00 14.93 -8.79
CA ILE A 105 12.69 15.83 -9.91
C ILE A 105 11.21 16.25 -9.89
N GLY A 106 10.29 15.34 -9.52
CA GLY A 106 8.87 15.67 -9.37
C GLY A 106 8.55 16.55 -8.15
N ILE A 107 9.42 16.59 -7.14
CA ILE A 107 9.24 17.36 -5.90
C ILE A 107 10.01 18.69 -5.93
N SER A 108 11.12 18.77 -6.66
CA SER A 108 11.92 19.98 -6.87
C SER A 108 12.02 20.33 -8.35
N GLU A 109 11.55 21.51 -8.76
CA GLU A 109 11.86 22.11 -10.08
C GLU A 109 13.36 22.51 -10.19
N VAL A 110 14.31 21.66 -9.79
CA VAL A 110 15.75 22.01 -9.75
C VAL A 110 16.66 20.85 -10.18
N ASP A 111 17.71 21.26 -10.89
CA ASP A 111 18.69 20.58 -11.76
C ASP A 111 19.36 19.26 -11.37
N TYR A 112 19.70 18.54 -12.45
CA TYR A 112 20.35 17.24 -12.68
C TYR A 112 21.70 16.93 -11.99
N ALA A 113 22.14 17.67 -10.97
CA ALA A 113 23.51 17.57 -10.46
C ALA A 113 23.82 16.36 -9.55
N ALA A 114 22.85 15.50 -9.21
CA ALA A 114 23.04 14.39 -8.27
C ALA A 114 23.44 13.03 -8.92
N PHE A 115 23.85 13.04 -10.19
CA PHE A 115 24.18 11.83 -10.97
C PHE A 115 25.57 11.21 -10.65
N GLU A 116 26.30 11.67 -9.61
CA GLU A 116 27.64 11.16 -9.28
C GLU A 116 27.68 10.01 -8.24
N MET A 117 26.58 9.28 -8.00
CA MET A 117 26.62 8.06 -7.16
C MET A 117 26.44 6.74 -7.92
N GLU A 118 26.38 6.76 -9.26
CA GLU A 118 26.19 5.55 -10.06
C GLU A 118 27.49 4.76 -10.30
N SER A 119 28.67 5.31 -9.98
CA SER A 119 29.97 4.62 -10.16
C SER A 119 30.37 3.61 -9.07
N ALA A 120 29.54 3.36 -8.06
CA ALA A 120 29.91 2.50 -6.92
C ALA A 120 29.25 1.11 -6.92
N CYS A 121 28.19 0.87 -7.70
CA CYS A 121 27.48 -0.42 -7.69
C CYS A 121 28.08 -1.45 -8.67
N ASP A 122 28.83 -1.01 -9.68
CA ASP A 122 29.43 -1.87 -10.71
C ASP A 122 30.84 -2.40 -10.36
N ARG A 123 31.10 -2.69 -9.07
CA ARG A 123 32.40 -3.24 -8.61
C ARG A 123 32.31 -4.40 -7.64
N ARG A 124 31.18 -5.12 -7.62
CA ARG A 124 31.07 -6.44 -6.97
C ARG A 124 30.26 -7.41 -7.82
N VAL A 125 30.85 -7.81 -8.94
CA VAL A 125 30.76 -9.18 -9.48
C VAL A 125 32.18 -9.64 -9.74
#